data_AF-A0A3D5VKH9-F1
#
_entry.id   AF-A0A3D5VKH9-F1
#
_cell.length_a   1.000
_cell.length_b   1.000
_cell.length_c   1.000
_cell.angle_alpha   90.00
_cell.angle_beta   90.00
_cell.angle_gamma   90.00
#
_symmetry.space_group_name_H-M   'P 1'
#
loop_
_entity.id
_entity.type
_entity.pdbx_description
1 polymer ?
#
loop_
_entity_poly.entity_id
_entity_poly.type
_entity_poly.pdbx_seq_one_letter_code
_entity_poly.pdbx_strand_id
1 'polypeptide(L)'
;MLLGGFSRLQAEEIDAGRNTGLPNLGDSTSITPAAERRLGDRIARELYRDPDYLDDAVIGDYVQSIWLPLMTAARARGELPPELDAQYAWKVLLGRDRSVNAFALPGAYFGVHLGLVGVVSSKDELAAVLAHELSHVTQRHIARLITRQNEQTPWLIGAMILGAMAASKNPGGANAVIVGGQAVAAQTQLNFSRDMEREADRVGFGIAGEAGFAPQGFVSMFEKLQQSNRLNDAGGFPYLRSHPLSTERMADMQARIPSQAAATHPAPAGEHALIAARARVLSNPSVDALRHWVQEAEPAQLARQPAAQQAGALYAATLAASRLRSFDQAEAVGRRLRSAAGADALVARQVRLLLAEIALARGKAALALVDLGPQGPNRSRAELFLAVQAQLALGHADGASQSLQTWVADNPADAQAWQWLARSAAAQGRTVASIRAEAEVNIAQLDYAAALARLKAAQDMARNDPKAGDHFEASIVDTRARQVEQLLREQALER
;
A
#
# COMPACT_ATOMS: atom_id res chain seq x y z
N MET A 1 63.03 -25.88 9.01
CA MET A 1 64.00 -24.97 9.67
C MET A 1 63.66 -23.55 9.22
N LEU A 2 63.02 -22.79 10.12
CA LEU A 2 63.50 -21.53 10.74
C LEU A 2 63.05 -20.30 9.93
N LEU A 3 61.99 -19.58 10.31
CA LEU A 3 61.82 -18.62 11.43
C LEU A 3 62.77 -17.40 11.41
N GLY A 4 62.16 -16.21 11.53
CA GLY A 4 62.77 -14.92 11.90
C GLY A 4 62.68 -13.88 10.77
N GLY A 5 61.94 -12.77 10.82
CA GLY A 5 61.42 -11.99 11.94
C GLY A 5 62.30 -10.75 12.18
N PHE A 6 61.73 -9.54 12.01
CA PHE A 6 61.98 -8.25 12.70
C PHE A 6 61.33 -7.13 11.85
N SER A 7 60.12 -6.69 12.21
CA SER A 7 59.81 -5.55 13.12
C SER A 7 60.21 -4.17 12.57
N ARG A 8 59.20 -3.37 12.21
CA ARG A 8 59.19 -1.93 12.47
C ARG A 8 57.83 -1.51 13.00
N LEU A 9 57.87 -1.07 14.25
CA LEU A 9 56.84 -0.31 14.96
C LEU A 9 56.64 1.03 14.25
N GLN A 10 55.40 1.40 13.97
CA GLN A 10 55.00 2.80 13.83
C GLN A 10 53.76 3.02 14.69
N ALA A 11 53.85 4.08 15.49
CA ALA A 11 52.98 4.41 16.59
C ALA A 11 51.56 4.74 16.12
N GLU A 12 50.60 4.29 16.92
CA GLU A 12 49.20 4.68 16.90
C GLU A 12 49.11 6.15 17.33
N GLU A 13 48.88 7.04 16.36
CA GLU A 13 48.55 8.43 16.63
C GLU A 13 47.03 8.52 16.79
N ILE A 14 46.58 8.70 18.03
CA ILE A 14 45.18 8.90 18.39
C ILE A 14 44.75 10.28 17.88
N ASP A 15 44.15 10.35 16.70
CA ASP A 15 43.43 11.55 16.27
C ASP A 15 42.03 11.56 16.88
N ALA A 16 41.93 12.19 18.05
CA ALA A 16 40.68 12.58 18.68
C ALA A 16 40.05 13.77 17.92
N GLY A 17 39.63 13.50 16.68
CA GLY A 17 38.87 14.42 15.84
C GLY A 17 37.42 14.51 16.29
N ARG A 18 37.12 15.54 17.09
CA ARG A 18 35.79 15.89 17.62
C ARG A 18 34.70 15.85 16.55
N ASN A 19 33.84 14.83 16.66
CA ASN A 19 32.49 14.85 16.12
C ASN A 19 31.69 15.94 16.86
N THR A 20 31.66 17.15 16.30
CA THR A 20 30.81 18.25 16.76
C THR A 20 30.04 18.79 15.56
N GLY A 21 29.16 17.95 15.02
CA GLY A 21 27.97 18.47 14.35
C GLY A 21 27.20 19.27 15.39
N LEU A 22 27.34 20.60 15.32
CA LEU A 22 26.62 21.51 16.21
C LEU A 22 25.11 21.21 16.10
N PRO A 23 24.40 21.04 17.23
CA PRO A 23 22.94 20.94 17.20
C PRO A 23 22.38 22.18 16.52
N ASN A 24 21.45 21.98 15.58
CA ASN A 24 20.74 23.08 14.93
C ASN A 24 19.86 23.77 15.99
N LEU A 25 20.42 24.79 16.66
CA LEU A 25 19.75 25.62 17.66
C LEU A 25 18.77 26.57 16.96
N GLY A 26 17.68 25.99 16.46
CA GLY A 26 16.58 26.71 15.82
C GLY A 26 15.28 25.92 15.69
N ASP A 27 15.26 24.63 16.07
CA ASP A 27 14.17 23.70 15.73
C ASP A 27 13.32 23.26 16.94
N SER A 28 13.30 24.03 18.02
CA SER A 28 12.53 23.67 19.23
C SER A 28 11.01 23.77 19.08
N THR A 29 10.50 24.22 17.92
CA THR A 29 9.07 24.42 17.66
C THR A 29 8.46 23.41 16.70
N SER A 30 9.27 22.60 16.00
CA SER A 30 8.77 21.63 15.02
C SER A 30 8.57 20.24 15.64
N ILE A 31 7.47 19.56 15.27
CA ILE A 31 7.24 18.17 15.69
C ILE A 31 8.43 17.29 15.24
N THR A 32 8.93 16.40 16.11
CA THR A 32 10.05 15.52 15.75
C THR A 32 9.60 14.38 14.83
N PRO A 33 10.47 13.80 13.98
CA PRO A 33 10.08 12.67 13.12
C PRO A 33 9.54 11.47 13.92
N ALA A 34 10.10 11.19 15.11
CA ALA A 34 9.57 10.16 16.00
C ALA A 34 8.14 10.49 16.49
N ALA A 35 7.84 11.76 16.78
CA ALA A 35 6.49 12.18 17.16
C ALA A 35 5.53 12.13 15.97
N GLU A 36 5.97 12.47 14.75
CA GLU A 36 5.19 12.26 13.52
C GLU A 36 4.90 10.78 13.29
N ARG A 37 5.89 9.91 13.48
CA ARG A 37 5.74 8.46 13.38
C ARG A 37 4.67 7.93 14.34
N ARG A 38 4.72 8.32 15.61
CA ARG A 38 3.73 7.91 16.62
C ARG A 38 2.32 8.39 16.27
N LEU A 39 2.17 9.64 15.80
CA LEU A 39 0.89 10.15 15.34
C LEU A 39 0.37 9.33 14.14
N GLY A 40 1.24 9.02 13.20
CA GLY A 40 0.96 8.14 12.07
C GLY A 40 0.49 6.75 12.49
N ASP A 41 1.20 6.10 13.40
CA ASP A 41 0.89 4.76 13.90
C ASP A 41 -0.51 4.70 14.56
N ARG A 42 -0.93 5.77 15.25
CA ARG A 42 -2.29 5.87 15.81
C ARG A 42 -3.36 5.94 14.74
N ILE A 43 -3.16 6.77 13.71
CA ILE A 43 -4.11 6.91 12.59
C ILE A 43 -4.15 5.62 11.77
N ALA A 44 -2.98 5.05 11.45
CA ALA A 44 -2.83 3.83 10.66
C ALA A 44 -3.54 2.64 11.29
N ARG A 45 -3.48 2.50 12.62
CA ARG A 45 -4.23 1.46 13.35
C ARG A 45 -5.74 1.56 13.15
N GLU A 46 -6.29 2.77 13.17
CA GLU A 46 -7.72 2.97 12.93
C GLU A 46 -8.07 2.74 11.46
N LEU A 47 -7.16 3.06 10.53
CA LEU A 47 -7.30 2.66 9.13
C LEU A 47 -7.31 1.15 8.94
N TYR A 48 -6.44 0.39 9.60
CA TYR A 48 -6.44 -1.08 9.52
C TYR A 48 -7.74 -1.72 10.04
N ARG A 49 -8.46 -1.03 10.94
CA ARG A 49 -9.76 -1.44 11.47
C ARG A 49 -10.93 -0.98 10.60
N ASP A 50 -10.68 -0.14 9.60
CA ASP A 50 -11.71 0.34 8.71
C ASP A 50 -12.22 -0.79 7.81
N PRO A 51 -13.54 -1.04 7.72
CA PRO A 51 -14.09 -1.99 6.77
C PRO A 51 -13.66 -1.72 5.32
N ASP A 52 -13.38 -0.47 4.97
CA ASP A 52 -12.93 -0.06 3.63
C ASP A 52 -11.43 -0.26 3.40
N TYR A 53 -10.64 -0.59 4.42
CA TYR A 53 -9.28 -1.08 4.19
C TYR A 53 -9.30 -2.34 3.33
N LEU A 54 -8.41 -2.38 2.34
CA LEU A 54 -8.29 -3.48 1.40
C LEU A 54 -6.83 -3.90 1.29
N ASP A 55 -6.56 -5.19 1.48
CA ASP A 55 -5.26 -5.79 1.23
C ASP A 55 -5.32 -6.74 0.04
N ASP A 56 -5.50 -6.17 -1.15
CA ASP A 56 -5.51 -6.91 -2.41
C ASP A 56 -4.09 -7.10 -2.94
N ALA A 57 -3.58 -8.33 -2.94
CA ALA A 57 -2.19 -8.60 -3.31
C ALA A 57 -1.85 -8.24 -4.76
N VAL A 58 -2.81 -8.30 -5.70
CA VAL A 58 -2.57 -7.98 -7.11
C VAL A 58 -2.40 -6.47 -7.32
N ILE A 59 -3.31 -5.66 -6.76
CA ILE A 59 -3.18 -4.20 -6.79
C ILE A 59 -1.98 -3.77 -5.95
N GLY A 60 -1.75 -4.41 -4.80
CA GLY A 60 -0.60 -4.18 -3.93
C GLY A 60 0.72 -4.37 -4.65
N ASP A 61 0.92 -5.50 -5.34
CA ASP A 61 2.13 -5.75 -6.15
C ASP A 61 2.32 -4.67 -7.22
N TYR A 62 1.22 -4.27 -7.90
CA TYR A 62 1.27 -3.24 -8.93
C TYR A 62 1.70 -1.88 -8.37
N VAL A 63 1.08 -1.46 -7.26
CA VAL A 63 1.42 -0.21 -6.56
C VAL A 63 2.85 -0.25 -6.04
N GLN A 64 3.30 -1.38 -5.48
CA GLN A 64 4.69 -1.55 -5.04
C GLN A 64 5.69 -1.49 -6.21
N SER A 65 5.32 -1.96 -7.40
CA SER A 65 6.13 -1.83 -8.62
C SER A 65 6.30 -0.38 -9.10
N ILE A 66 5.51 0.56 -8.54
CA ILE A 66 5.63 2.01 -8.74
C ILE A 66 6.37 2.62 -7.56
N TRP A 67 5.93 2.30 -6.35
CA TRP A 67 6.39 2.87 -5.09
C TRP A 67 7.88 2.63 -4.83
N LEU A 68 8.37 1.41 -5.06
CA LEU A 68 9.78 1.07 -4.78
C LEU A 68 10.76 1.86 -5.67
N PRO A 69 10.56 1.97 -7.00
CA PRO A 69 11.36 2.89 -7.81
C PRO A 69 11.33 4.34 -7.33
N LEU A 70 10.16 4.87 -6.95
CA LEU A 70 10.03 6.25 -6.44
C LEU A 70 10.84 6.45 -5.15
N MET A 71 10.77 5.50 -4.21
CA MET A 71 11.55 5.53 -2.98
C MET A 71 13.07 5.47 -3.25
N THR A 72 13.50 4.62 -4.18
CA THR A 72 14.91 4.54 -4.60
C THR A 72 15.39 5.85 -5.22
N ALA A 73 14.58 6.45 -6.10
CA ALA A 73 14.87 7.74 -6.70
C ALA A 73 14.92 8.88 -5.67
N ALA A 74 13.98 8.92 -4.72
CA ALA A 74 13.96 9.92 -3.67
C ALA A 74 15.21 9.83 -2.76
N ARG A 75 15.69 8.61 -2.45
CA ARG A 75 16.99 8.40 -1.77
C ARG A 75 18.16 8.90 -2.61
N ALA A 76 18.22 8.51 -3.89
CA ALA A 76 19.30 8.91 -4.79
C ALA A 76 19.40 10.42 -4.97
N ARG A 77 18.26 11.11 -4.95
CA ARG A 77 18.15 12.58 -5.06
C ARG A 77 18.43 13.32 -3.74
N GLY A 78 18.58 12.60 -2.63
CA GLY A 78 18.79 13.20 -1.30
C GLY A 78 17.54 13.77 -0.64
N GLU A 79 16.34 13.50 -1.20
CA GLU A 79 15.05 13.93 -0.62
C GLU A 79 14.69 13.10 0.61
N LEU A 80 15.32 11.92 0.78
CA LEU A 80 15.14 11.01 1.91
C LEU A 80 16.43 10.86 2.71
N PRO A 81 16.72 11.76 3.67
CA PRO A 81 17.88 11.63 4.53
C PRO A 81 17.76 10.36 5.42
N PRO A 82 18.89 9.69 5.77
CA PRO A 82 18.87 8.41 6.49
C PRO A 82 18.11 8.45 7.82
N GLU A 83 18.16 9.58 8.52
CA GLU A 83 17.49 9.76 9.81
C GLU A 83 15.96 9.75 9.67
N LEU A 84 15.45 10.28 8.56
CA LEU A 84 14.02 10.29 8.24
C LEU A 84 13.59 8.92 7.71
N ASP A 85 14.39 8.34 6.82
CA ASP A 85 14.13 7.03 6.21
C ASP A 85 14.00 5.94 7.29
N ALA A 86 14.88 5.95 8.30
CA ALA A 86 14.86 4.97 9.39
C ALA A 86 13.70 5.12 10.39
N GLN A 87 13.14 6.33 10.56
CA GLN A 87 12.07 6.59 11.53
C GLN A 87 10.67 6.36 10.95
N TYR A 88 10.49 6.62 9.66
CA TYR A 88 9.19 6.60 9.00
C TYR A 88 8.77 5.20 8.54
N ALA A 89 7.46 5.01 8.33
CA ALA A 89 6.88 3.71 8.03
C ALA A 89 6.96 3.34 6.53
N TRP A 90 6.86 4.34 5.65
CA TRP A 90 6.82 4.21 4.18
C TRP A 90 5.81 3.17 3.69
N LYS A 91 4.58 3.22 4.23
CA LYS A 91 3.52 2.25 3.95
C LYS A 91 2.42 2.85 3.11
N VAL A 92 2.13 2.22 1.97
CA VAL A 92 0.95 2.53 1.15
C VAL A 92 -0.19 1.58 1.52
N LEU A 93 -1.35 2.15 1.84
CA LEU A 93 -2.58 1.47 2.21
C LEU A 93 -3.63 1.69 1.12
N LEU A 94 -4.34 0.62 0.75
CA LEU A 94 -5.40 0.69 -0.26
C LEU A 94 -6.77 0.80 0.41
N GLY A 95 -7.58 1.72 -0.07
CA GLY A 95 -8.96 1.92 0.38
C GLY A 95 -9.97 1.53 -0.70
N ARG A 96 -11.01 0.77 -0.31
CA ARG A 96 -12.16 0.38 -1.14
C ARG A 96 -13.15 1.53 -1.31
N ASP A 97 -12.66 2.66 -1.81
CA ASP A 97 -13.46 3.83 -2.14
C ASP A 97 -13.41 4.07 -3.65
N ARG A 98 -14.54 4.46 -4.23
CA ARG A 98 -14.69 4.80 -5.65
C ARG A 98 -14.24 6.22 -5.97
N SER A 99 -14.08 7.05 -4.94
CA SER A 99 -13.62 8.42 -5.10
C SER A 99 -12.17 8.46 -5.57
N VAL A 100 -11.85 9.46 -6.40
CA VAL A 100 -10.49 9.72 -6.85
C VAL A 100 -9.75 10.45 -5.75
N ASN A 101 -8.94 9.71 -4.99
CA ASN A 101 -8.15 10.26 -3.91
C ASN A 101 -6.86 9.47 -3.65
N ALA A 102 -5.84 10.20 -3.21
CA ALA A 102 -4.66 9.72 -2.52
C ALA A 102 -4.26 10.76 -1.48
N PHE A 103 -3.56 10.35 -0.43
CA PHE A 103 -3.13 11.26 0.63
C PHE A 103 -1.92 10.72 1.38
N ALA A 104 -1.08 11.61 1.89
CA ALA A 104 -0.07 11.32 2.88
C ALA A 104 -0.55 11.64 4.31
N LEU A 105 -0.10 10.84 5.27
CA LEU A 105 -0.31 11.00 6.70
C LEU A 105 1.04 11.16 7.43
N PRO A 106 1.05 11.71 8.66
CA PRO A 106 2.24 11.72 9.51
C PRO A 106 2.91 10.34 9.59
N GLY A 107 4.24 10.33 9.68
CA GLY A 107 5.00 9.07 9.79
C GLY A 107 5.15 8.28 8.49
N ALA A 108 4.85 8.89 7.33
CA ALA A 108 4.93 8.27 6.00
C ALA A 108 3.99 7.07 5.80
N TYR A 109 2.75 7.21 6.27
CA TYR A 109 1.64 6.40 5.80
C TYR A 109 0.97 7.10 4.62
N PHE A 110 0.60 6.34 3.60
CA PHE A 110 -0.03 6.83 2.39
C PHE A 110 -1.33 6.07 2.17
N GLY A 111 -2.40 6.77 1.82
CA GLY A 111 -3.66 6.17 1.39
C GLY A 111 -3.85 6.33 -0.11
N VAL A 112 -4.30 5.27 -0.77
CA VAL A 112 -4.67 5.28 -2.19
C VAL A 112 -6.04 4.66 -2.34
N HIS A 113 -6.99 5.43 -2.88
CA HIS A 113 -8.33 4.92 -3.15
C HIS A 113 -8.32 4.11 -4.45
N LEU A 114 -9.10 3.03 -4.48
CA LEU A 114 -9.28 2.24 -5.70
C LEU A 114 -9.92 3.04 -6.85
N GLY A 115 -10.71 4.07 -6.54
CA GLY A 115 -11.22 5.02 -7.52
C GLY A 115 -10.12 5.72 -8.31
N LEU A 116 -9.02 6.14 -7.65
CA LEU A 116 -7.86 6.71 -8.33
C LEU A 116 -7.21 5.69 -9.28
N VAL A 117 -6.94 4.47 -8.79
CA VAL A 117 -6.35 3.39 -9.60
C VAL A 117 -7.24 3.02 -10.79
N GLY A 118 -8.57 3.13 -10.63
CA GLY A 118 -9.54 2.85 -11.68
C GLY A 118 -9.72 3.94 -12.75
N VAL A 119 -9.29 5.18 -12.47
CA VAL A 119 -9.50 6.37 -13.33
C VAL A 119 -8.24 6.80 -14.06
N VAL A 120 -7.06 6.61 -13.46
CA VAL A 120 -5.80 6.82 -14.15
C VAL A 120 -5.70 5.89 -15.35
N SER A 121 -5.01 6.35 -16.39
CA SER A 121 -4.90 5.68 -17.68
C SER A 121 -3.58 4.95 -17.85
N SER A 122 -2.56 5.26 -17.05
CA SER A 122 -1.25 4.64 -17.13
C SER A 122 -0.57 4.46 -15.77
N LYS A 123 0.50 3.67 -15.77
CA LYS A 123 1.42 3.54 -14.65
C LYS A 123 2.04 4.89 -14.27
N ASP A 124 2.36 5.71 -15.28
CA ASP A 124 3.02 7.01 -15.10
C ASP A 124 2.13 8.04 -14.41
N GLU A 125 0.83 8.04 -14.68
CA GLU A 125 -0.14 8.91 -13.98
C GLU A 125 -0.26 8.55 -12.51
N LEU A 126 -0.35 7.25 -12.19
CA LEU A 126 -0.36 6.81 -10.80
C LEU A 126 0.98 7.11 -10.11
N ALA A 127 2.10 6.96 -10.82
CA ALA A 127 3.42 7.33 -10.32
C ALA A 127 3.52 8.83 -10.03
N ALA A 128 2.95 9.69 -10.89
CA ALA A 128 2.93 11.13 -10.65
C ALA A 128 2.20 11.49 -9.35
N VAL A 129 1.03 10.90 -9.10
CA VAL A 129 0.29 11.13 -7.84
C VAL A 129 1.08 10.60 -6.64
N LEU A 130 1.64 9.39 -6.72
CA LEU A 130 2.42 8.83 -5.62
C LEU A 130 3.71 9.62 -5.35
N ALA A 131 4.37 10.16 -6.38
CA ALA A 131 5.55 11.00 -6.24
C ALA A 131 5.19 12.36 -5.63
N HIS A 132 4.03 12.92 -5.96
CA HIS A 132 3.48 14.12 -5.33
C HIS A 132 3.24 13.91 -3.83
N GLU A 133 2.54 12.83 -3.47
CA GLU A 133 2.30 12.47 -2.07
C GLU A 133 3.61 12.19 -1.30
N LEU A 134 4.55 11.46 -1.91
CA LEU A 134 5.87 11.23 -1.34
C LEU A 134 6.58 12.55 -1.03
N SER A 135 6.46 13.53 -1.94
CA SER A 135 7.06 14.86 -1.77
C SER A 135 6.42 15.63 -0.61
N HIS A 136 5.12 15.44 -0.32
CA HIS A 136 4.53 16.03 0.88
C HIS A 136 5.21 15.54 2.17
N VAL A 137 5.62 14.28 2.20
CA VAL A 137 6.27 13.65 3.36
C VAL A 137 7.74 14.00 3.43
N THR A 138 8.49 13.92 2.32
CA THR A 138 9.92 14.26 2.29
C THR A 138 10.15 15.72 2.68
N GLN A 139 9.28 16.62 2.19
CA GLN A 139 9.33 18.04 2.53
C GLN A 139 8.67 18.37 3.88
N ARG A 140 8.24 17.35 4.64
CA ARG A 140 7.60 17.48 5.96
C ARG A 140 6.48 18.53 5.98
N HIS A 141 5.64 18.58 4.94
CA HIS A 141 4.57 19.58 4.81
C HIS A 141 3.59 19.55 5.99
N ILE A 142 3.23 18.35 6.47
CA ILE A 142 2.32 18.19 7.60
C ILE A 142 2.96 18.72 8.89
N ALA A 143 4.23 18.41 9.16
CA ALA A 143 4.97 18.95 10.30
C ALA A 143 5.03 20.49 10.28
N ARG A 144 5.32 21.07 9.11
CA ARG A 144 5.39 22.52 8.91
C ARG A 144 4.02 23.18 9.13
N LEU A 145 2.94 22.52 8.73
CA LEU A 145 1.58 23.00 8.98
C LEU A 145 1.22 22.96 10.46
N ILE A 146 1.50 21.84 11.15
CA ILE A 146 1.30 21.68 12.59
C ILE A 146 2.05 22.77 13.36
N THR A 147 3.32 22.99 13.01
CA THR A 147 4.20 23.98 13.65
C THR A 147 3.67 25.41 13.51
N ARG A 148 3.10 25.75 12.33
CA ARG A 148 2.53 27.08 12.07
C ARG A 148 1.23 27.35 12.83
N GLN A 149 0.53 26.32 13.32
CA GLN A 149 -0.79 26.43 13.96
C GLN A 149 -0.77 26.37 15.50
N ASN A 150 0.36 26.63 16.18
CA ASN A 150 0.59 26.51 17.64
C ASN A 150 0.64 25.06 18.20
N GLU A 151 1.38 24.90 19.30
CA GLU A 151 1.74 23.62 19.95
C GLU A 151 0.56 22.76 20.46
N GLN A 152 -0.67 23.30 20.57
CA GLN A 152 -1.87 22.55 21.00
C GLN A 152 -2.58 21.79 19.86
N THR A 153 -2.13 21.97 18.62
CA THR A 153 -2.79 21.48 17.39
C THR A 153 -2.53 20.01 16.99
N PRO A 154 -1.40 19.33 17.34
CA PRO A 154 -1.17 17.93 16.92
C PRO A 154 -2.25 16.95 17.39
N TRP A 155 -2.76 17.12 18.63
CA TRP A 155 -3.83 16.28 19.19
C TRP A 155 -5.17 16.54 18.50
N LEU A 156 -5.47 17.80 18.19
CA LEU A 156 -6.68 18.18 17.47
C LEU A 156 -6.68 17.59 16.06
N ILE A 157 -5.57 17.63 15.32
CA ILE A 157 -5.47 17.03 13.97
C ILE A 157 -5.66 15.52 14.02
N GLY A 158 -5.03 14.83 14.98
CA GLY A 158 -5.25 13.40 15.17
C GLY A 158 -6.71 13.06 15.46
N ALA A 159 -7.35 13.77 16.40
CA ALA A 159 -8.77 13.59 16.73
C ALA A 159 -9.70 13.95 15.56
N MET A 160 -9.33 14.94 14.76
CA MET A 160 -10.06 15.39 13.58
C MET A 160 -10.02 14.38 12.44
N ILE A 161 -8.86 13.79 12.15
CA ILE A 161 -8.72 12.72 11.15
C ILE A 161 -9.56 11.50 11.57
N LEU A 162 -9.46 11.10 12.84
CA LEU A 162 -10.26 10.01 13.38
C LEU A 162 -11.78 10.32 13.35
N GLY A 163 -12.16 11.57 13.64
CA GLY A 163 -13.54 12.05 13.54
C GLY A 163 -14.09 12.07 12.11
N ALA A 164 -13.29 12.46 11.12
CA ALA A 164 -13.66 12.44 9.70
C ALA A 164 -13.89 11.02 9.18
N MET A 165 -13.03 10.08 9.58
CA MET A 165 -13.21 8.67 9.27
C MET A 165 -14.46 8.06 9.92
N ALA A 166 -14.87 8.55 11.09
CA ALA A 166 -16.11 8.11 11.72
C ALA A 166 -17.36 8.74 11.05
N ALA A 167 -17.27 10.00 10.61
CA ALA A 167 -18.37 10.72 9.96
C ALA A 167 -18.65 10.25 8.53
N SER A 168 -17.62 9.86 7.76
CA SER A 168 -17.78 9.32 6.40
C SER A 168 -18.62 8.03 6.36
N LYS A 169 -18.74 7.34 7.50
CA LYS A 169 -19.51 6.08 7.65
C LYS A 169 -21.00 6.29 7.85
N ASN A 170 -21.50 7.51 8.13
CA ASN A 170 -22.93 7.72 8.36
C ASN A 170 -23.43 9.15 8.02
N PRO A 171 -23.71 9.45 6.73
CA PRO A 171 -24.11 10.79 6.28
C PRO A 171 -25.46 11.30 6.82
N GLY A 172 -26.28 10.46 7.48
CA GLY A 172 -27.68 10.75 7.81
C GLY A 172 -28.05 10.79 9.31
N GLY A 173 -27.09 10.68 10.23
CA GLY A 173 -27.38 10.67 11.67
C GLY A 173 -27.54 12.08 12.25
N ALA A 174 -28.60 12.34 13.04
CA ALA A 174 -28.81 13.64 13.70
C ALA A 174 -27.69 14.03 14.69
N ASN A 175 -26.99 13.06 15.30
CA ASN A 175 -25.78 13.29 16.09
C ASN A 175 -24.50 13.41 15.25
N ALA A 176 -24.55 13.07 13.95
CA ALA A 176 -23.45 13.26 13.02
C ALA A 176 -23.33 14.72 12.56
N VAL A 177 -24.31 15.59 12.83
CA VAL A 177 -24.26 17.01 12.43
C VAL A 177 -23.34 17.83 13.35
N ILE A 178 -23.29 17.51 14.65
CA ILE A 178 -22.46 18.24 15.63
C ILE A 178 -20.98 17.81 15.52
N VAL A 179 -20.71 16.52 15.29
CA VAL A 179 -19.36 15.98 15.05
C VAL A 179 -18.93 16.17 13.58
N GLY A 180 -19.85 16.03 12.63
CA GLY A 180 -19.60 16.18 11.19
C GLY A 180 -19.33 17.61 10.77
N GLY A 181 -19.87 18.62 11.46
CA GLY A 181 -19.50 20.03 11.23
C GLY A 181 -18.04 20.33 11.54
N GLN A 182 -17.44 19.62 12.51
CA GLN A 182 -16.01 19.74 12.84
C GLN A 182 -15.12 18.76 12.05
N ALA A 183 -15.66 17.61 11.65
CA ALA A 183 -14.95 16.62 10.84
C ALA A 183 -14.89 16.97 9.34
N VAL A 184 -15.89 17.65 8.79
CA VAL A 184 -15.81 18.25 7.44
C VAL A 184 -14.77 19.37 7.41
N ALA A 185 -14.63 20.14 8.50
CA ALA A 185 -13.53 21.08 8.70
C ALA A 185 -12.15 20.40 8.73
N ALA A 186 -12.03 19.17 9.26
CA ALA A 186 -10.80 18.38 9.22
C ALA A 186 -10.37 18.00 7.80
N GLN A 187 -11.33 17.56 6.97
CA GLN A 187 -11.09 17.26 5.54
C GLN A 187 -10.71 18.52 4.74
N THR A 188 -11.08 19.72 5.23
CA THR A 188 -10.72 21.02 4.65
C THR A 188 -9.44 21.64 5.26
N GLN A 189 -8.78 21.00 6.24
CA GLN A 189 -7.69 21.62 7.01
C GLN A 189 -6.27 21.15 6.68
N LEU A 190 -6.09 20.20 5.76
CA LEU A 190 -4.82 20.02 5.06
C LEU A 190 -4.87 20.67 3.67
N ASN A 191 -5.51 21.83 3.54
CA ASN A 191 -5.31 22.68 2.37
C ASN A 191 -3.86 23.14 2.37
N PHE A 192 -2.98 22.38 1.72
CA PHE A 192 -1.61 22.77 1.56
C PHE A 192 -1.56 24.14 0.87
N SER A 193 -0.69 25.01 1.38
CA SER A 193 -0.52 26.31 0.74
C SER A 193 -0.08 26.12 -0.72
N ARG A 194 -0.39 27.10 -1.58
CA ARG A 194 0.02 27.06 -3.00
C ARG A 194 1.53 26.83 -3.15
N ASP A 195 2.32 27.35 -2.22
CA ASP A 195 3.77 27.20 -2.19
C ASP A 195 4.18 25.74 -1.94
N MET A 196 3.52 25.08 -0.99
CA MET A 196 3.75 23.66 -0.67
C MET A 196 3.32 22.75 -1.83
N GLU A 197 2.21 23.06 -2.50
CA GLU A 197 1.78 22.32 -3.68
C GLU A 197 2.78 22.44 -4.83
N ARG A 198 3.32 23.64 -5.09
CA ARG A 198 4.38 23.83 -6.10
C ARG A 198 5.68 23.13 -5.71
N GLU A 199 6.03 23.12 -4.43
CA GLU A 199 7.19 22.38 -3.93
C GLU A 199 7.02 20.88 -4.16
N ALA A 200 5.85 20.33 -3.80
CA ALA A 200 5.51 18.92 -3.98
C ALA A 200 5.49 18.52 -5.47
N ASP A 201 4.92 19.35 -6.35
CA ASP A 201 4.92 19.09 -7.79
C ASP A 201 6.34 19.00 -8.34
N ARG A 202 7.22 19.93 -7.96
CA ARG A 202 8.59 20.01 -8.49
C ARG A 202 9.48 18.88 -8.00
N VAL A 203 9.42 18.59 -6.70
CA VAL A 203 10.17 17.49 -6.10
C VAL A 203 9.65 16.16 -6.65
N GLY A 204 8.32 15.99 -6.70
CA GLY A 204 7.67 14.79 -7.21
C GLY A 204 7.96 14.54 -8.68
N PHE A 205 7.95 15.58 -9.51
CA PHE A 205 8.35 15.49 -10.92
C PHE A 205 9.80 15.02 -11.07
N GLY A 206 10.71 15.56 -10.25
CA GLY A 206 12.11 15.14 -10.23
C GLY A 206 12.30 13.69 -9.78
N ILE A 207 11.56 13.25 -8.75
CA ILE A 207 11.58 11.86 -8.26
C ILE A 207 11.03 10.90 -9.32
N ALA A 208 9.89 11.22 -9.93
CA ALA A 208 9.27 10.38 -10.94
C ALA A 208 10.15 10.22 -12.18
N GLY A 209 10.78 11.31 -12.64
CA GLY A 209 11.73 11.28 -13.74
C GLY A 209 12.97 10.43 -13.44
N GLU A 210 13.55 10.58 -12.25
CA GLU A 210 14.69 9.77 -11.79
C GLU A 210 14.31 8.27 -11.65
N ALA A 211 13.07 7.98 -11.26
CA ALA A 211 12.54 6.62 -11.18
C ALA A 211 12.21 6.00 -12.55
N GLY A 212 12.37 6.75 -13.64
CA GLY A 212 12.13 6.29 -15.01
C GLY A 212 10.67 6.35 -15.46
N PHE A 213 9.80 7.07 -14.74
CA PHE A 213 8.41 7.31 -15.16
C PHE A 213 8.32 8.47 -16.16
N ALA A 214 7.34 8.38 -17.06
CA ALA A 214 7.16 9.36 -18.11
C ALA A 214 6.67 10.71 -17.53
N PRO A 215 7.34 11.84 -17.81
CA PRO A 215 7.00 13.14 -17.24
C PRO A 215 5.59 13.63 -17.63
N GLN A 216 5.03 13.09 -18.71
CA GLN A 216 3.68 13.38 -19.18
C GLN A 216 2.61 12.90 -18.20
N GLY A 217 2.90 11.95 -17.30
CA GLY A 217 1.97 11.49 -16.27
C GLY A 217 1.49 12.61 -15.35
N PHE A 218 2.36 13.58 -15.01
CA PHE A 218 1.97 14.77 -14.23
C PHE A 218 0.98 15.65 -15.00
N VAL A 219 1.27 15.93 -16.27
CA VAL A 219 0.44 16.81 -17.09
C VAL A 219 -0.90 16.16 -17.40
N SER A 220 -0.93 14.88 -17.77
CA SER A 220 -2.19 14.19 -18.08
C SER A 220 -3.07 14.02 -16.84
N MET A 221 -2.47 13.79 -15.66
CA MET A 221 -3.22 13.78 -14.41
C MET A 221 -3.85 15.16 -14.10
N PHE A 222 -3.10 16.25 -14.28
CA PHE A 222 -3.65 17.59 -14.12
C PHE A 222 -4.77 17.92 -15.11
N GLU A 223 -4.66 17.48 -16.36
CA GLU A 223 -5.73 17.64 -17.36
C GLU A 223 -7.01 16.90 -16.94
N LYS A 224 -6.89 15.66 -16.42
CA LYS A 224 -8.02 14.90 -15.87
C LYS A 224 -8.69 15.62 -14.70
N LEU A 225 -7.88 16.12 -13.76
CA LEU A 225 -8.37 16.89 -12.62
C LEU A 225 -9.06 18.18 -13.07
N GLN A 226 -8.49 18.91 -14.04
CA GLN A 226 -9.07 20.12 -14.60
C GLN A 226 -10.40 19.83 -15.31
N GLN A 227 -10.47 18.75 -16.10
CA GLN A 227 -11.68 18.31 -16.77
C GLN A 227 -12.78 17.99 -15.76
N SER A 228 -12.45 17.26 -14.69
CA SER A 228 -13.39 16.95 -13.60
C SER A 228 -13.91 18.22 -12.91
N ASN A 229 -13.02 19.16 -12.59
CA ASN A 229 -13.39 20.42 -11.94
C ASN A 229 -14.35 21.28 -12.80
N ARG A 230 -14.20 21.28 -14.14
CA ARG A 230 -15.11 21.99 -15.05
C ARG A 230 -16.51 21.38 -15.12
N LEU A 231 -16.62 20.07 -14.90
CA LEU A 231 -17.89 19.36 -14.99
C LEU A 231 -18.74 19.51 -13.71
N ASN A 232 -18.31 20.34 -12.74
CA ASN A 232 -18.95 20.48 -11.42
C ASN A 232 -19.24 19.12 -10.79
N ASP A 233 -18.22 18.28 -10.73
CA ASP A 233 -18.33 16.94 -10.20
C ASP A 233 -18.93 16.93 -8.78
N ALA A 234 -19.91 16.07 -8.56
CA ALA A 234 -20.72 15.98 -7.34
C ALA A 234 -19.97 15.30 -6.17
N GLY A 235 -18.66 15.54 -6.05
CA GLY A 235 -17.81 15.02 -4.98
C GLY A 235 -17.03 13.73 -5.31
N GLY A 236 -16.98 13.30 -6.57
CA GLY A 236 -16.20 12.14 -7.04
C GLY A 236 -14.68 12.33 -7.01
N PHE A 237 -14.18 13.57 -6.92
CA PHE A 237 -12.76 13.92 -6.79
C PHE A 237 -12.43 14.68 -5.48
N PRO A 238 -12.47 14.02 -4.31
CA PRO A 238 -12.02 14.61 -3.05
C PRO A 238 -10.59 15.14 -3.10
N TYR A 239 -9.71 14.56 -3.93
CA TYR A 239 -8.33 14.99 -4.11
C TYR A 239 -8.17 16.50 -4.38
N LEU A 240 -9.07 17.10 -5.17
CA LEU A 240 -9.03 18.53 -5.48
C LEU A 240 -9.33 19.44 -4.27
N ARG A 241 -9.93 18.90 -3.22
CA ARG A 241 -10.21 19.66 -1.99
C ARG A 241 -8.93 19.85 -1.17
N SER A 242 -8.10 18.81 -1.04
CA SER A 242 -6.82 18.89 -0.34
C SER A 242 -5.68 19.43 -1.22
N HIS A 243 -5.73 19.17 -2.53
CA HIS A 243 -4.72 19.59 -3.52
C HIS A 243 -5.33 20.50 -4.58
N PRO A 244 -5.56 21.79 -4.28
CA PRO A 244 -6.19 22.71 -5.23
C PRO A 244 -5.31 22.90 -6.48
N LEU A 245 -5.86 22.52 -7.64
CA LEU A 245 -5.21 22.70 -8.93
C LEU A 245 -5.29 24.17 -9.37
N SER A 246 -4.18 24.70 -9.90
CA SER A 246 -4.14 26.05 -10.50
C SER A 246 -3.54 25.99 -11.91
N THR A 247 -3.89 26.97 -12.73
CA THR A 247 -3.31 27.12 -14.08
C THR A 247 -1.80 27.32 -14.03
N GLU A 248 -1.29 27.97 -12.97
CA GLU A 248 0.14 28.15 -12.72
C GLU A 248 0.88 26.82 -12.55
N ARG A 249 0.36 25.91 -11.71
CA ARG A 249 0.94 24.57 -11.49
C ARG A 249 0.97 23.76 -12.78
N MET A 250 -0.13 23.79 -13.54
CA MET A 250 -0.19 23.13 -14.84
C MET A 250 0.86 23.67 -15.82
N ALA A 251 0.97 24.99 -15.92
CA ALA A 251 1.95 25.64 -16.79
C ALA A 251 3.39 25.33 -16.35
N ASP A 252 3.69 25.28 -15.04
CA ASP A 252 5.02 24.91 -14.52
C ASP A 252 5.37 23.47 -14.92
N MET A 253 4.44 22.51 -14.78
CA MET A 253 4.70 21.12 -15.20
C MET A 253 4.83 20.98 -16.72
N GLN A 254 3.99 21.65 -17.50
CA GLN A 254 4.11 21.65 -18.97
C GLN A 254 5.44 22.25 -19.44
N ALA A 255 5.90 23.34 -18.82
CA ALA A 255 7.17 23.99 -19.16
C ALA A 255 8.41 23.11 -18.84
N ARG A 256 8.27 22.11 -17.95
CA ARG A 256 9.34 21.17 -17.59
C ARG A 256 9.46 19.98 -18.52
N ILE A 257 8.45 19.71 -19.35
CA ILE A 257 8.50 18.62 -20.31
C ILE A 257 9.34 19.07 -21.51
N PRO A 258 10.45 18.38 -21.84
CA PRO A 258 11.22 18.69 -23.04
C PRO A 258 10.35 18.61 -24.29
N SER A 259 10.49 19.54 -25.24
CA SER A 259 9.64 19.59 -26.45
C SER A 259 9.63 18.29 -27.26
N GLN A 260 10.70 17.48 -27.19
CA GLN A 260 10.79 16.17 -27.84
C GLN A 260 10.00 15.07 -27.11
N ALA A 261 9.83 15.19 -25.79
CA ALA A 261 9.03 14.28 -24.98
C ALA A 261 7.52 14.64 -25.06
N ALA A 262 7.16 15.90 -25.29
CA ALA A 262 5.77 16.36 -25.34
C ALA A 262 4.88 15.63 -26.38
N ALA A 263 5.47 14.93 -27.36
CA ALA A 263 4.75 14.22 -28.42
C ALA A 263 4.14 12.86 -28.02
N THR A 264 4.45 12.32 -26.84
CA THR A 264 3.97 10.99 -26.42
C THR A 264 3.07 11.08 -25.19
N HIS A 265 1.75 11.08 -25.39
CA HIS A 265 0.84 10.72 -24.30
C HIS A 265 1.08 9.25 -23.93
N PRO A 266 1.17 8.89 -22.64
CA PRO A 266 1.29 7.50 -22.24
C PRO A 266 0.00 6.79 -22.67
N ALA A 267 0.08 5.96 -23.71
CA ALA A 267 -1.00 5.07 -24.08
C ALA A 267 -1.33 4.18 -22.87
N PRO A 268 -2.61 3.80 -22.64
CA PRO A 268 -2.92 2.87 -21.57
C PRO A 268 -2.11 1.60 -21.74
N ALA A 269 -1.11 1.41 -20.88
CA ALA A 269 -0.30 0.20 -20.87
C ALA A 269 -1.24 -0.97 -20.61
N GLY A 270 -1.10 -2.06 -21.37
CA GLY A 270 -2.01 -3.21 -21.31
C GLY A 270 -2.20 -3.72 -19.88
N GLU A 271 -1.12 -3.79 -19.09
CA GLU A 271 -1.18 -4.18 -17.67
C GLU A 271 -2.05 -3.22 -16.84
N HIS A 272 -1.87 -1.91 -16.99
CA HIS A 272 -2.61 -0.93 -16.19
C HIS A 272 -4.11 -1.02 -16.44
N ALA A 273 -4.55 -1.27 -17.67
CA ALA A 273 -5.97 -1.43 -17.99
C ALA A 273 -6.63 -2.59 -17.20
N LEU A 274 -5.89 -3.68 -16.96
CA LEU A 274 -6.35 -4.82 -16.17
C LEU A 274 -6.38 -4.48 -14.67
N ILE A 275 -5.38 -3.76 -14.16
CA ILE A 275 -5.34 -3.32 -12.77
C ILE A 275 -6.46 -2.30 -12.48
N ALA A 276 -6.67 -1.34 -13.37
CA ALA A 276 -7.77 -0.38 -13.29
C ALA A 276 -9.14 -1.09 -13.34
N ALA A 277 -9.28 -2.13 -14.16
CA ALA A 277 -10.47 -2.98 -14.18
C ALA A 277 -10.69 -3.70 -12.83
N ARG A 278 -9.64 -4.29 -12.24
CA ARG A 278 -9.70 -4.90 -10.91
C ARG A 278 -10.14 -3.89 -9.84
N ALA A 279 -9.54 -2.69 -9.83
CA ALA A 279 -9.86 -1.63 -8.88
C ALA A 279 -11.33 -1.16 -9.01
N ARG A 280 -11.85 -1.01 -10.23
CA ARG A 280 -13.25 -0.65 -10.49
C ARG A 280 -14.24 -1.71 -10.00
N VAL A 281 -13.92 -2.99 -10.17
CA VAL A 281 -14.76 -4.09 -9.66
C VAL A 281 -14.73 -4.15 -8.13
N LEU A 282 -13.54 -4.03 -7.53
CA LEU A 282 -13.38 -4.17 -6.07
C LEU A 282 -13.92 -2.95 -5.30
N SER A 283 -13.88 -1.75 -5.86
CA SER A 283 -14.46 -0.54 -5.26
C SER A 283 -16.00 -0.49 -5.33
N ASN A 284 -16.63 -1.33 -6.16
CA ASN A 284 -18.08 -1.43 -6.27
C ASN A 284 -18.55 -2.89 -6.27
N PRO A 285 -18.62 -3.55 -5.09
CA PRO A 285 -19.00 -4.95 -5.00
C PRO A 285 -20.53 -5.18 -5.06
N SER A 286 -21.34 -4.17 -5.39
CA SER A 286 -22.80 -4.33 -5.47
C SER A 286 -23.19 -5.27 -6.60
N VAL A 287 -24.23 -6.10 -6.38
CA VAL A 287 -24.65 -7.10 -7.37
C VAL A 287 -24.99 -6.46 -8.72
N ASP A 288 -25.63 -5.30 -8.74
CA ASP A 288 -26.00 -4.61 -9.97
C ASP A 288 -24.78 -4.08 -10.73
N ALA A 289 -23.78 -3.55 -10.01
CA ALA A 289 -22.51 -3.17 -10.62
C ALA A 289 -21.75 -4.37 -11.18
N LEU A 290 -21.72 -5.49 -10.47
CA LEU A 290 -21.09 -6.72 -10.96
C LEU A 290 -21.77 -7.23 -12.24
N ARG A 291 -23.11 -7.22 -12.29
CA ARG A 291 -23.86 -7.56 -13.51
C ARG A 291 -23.55 -6.60 -14.66
N HIS A 292 -23.43 -5.31 -14.37
CA HIS A 292 -23.06 -4.31 -15.36
C HIS A 292 -21.66 -4.59 -15.95
N TRP A 293 -20.65 -4.85 -15.11
CA TRP A 293 -19.31 -5.22 -15.58
C TRP A 293 -19.31 -6.47 -16.45
N VAL A 294 -20.14 -7.47 -16.14
CA VAL A 294 -20.31 -8.65 -16.98
C VAL A 294 -20.87 -8.29 -18.36
N GLN A 295 -21.83 -7.37 -18.44
CA GLN A 295 -22.42 -6.91 -19.70
C GLN A 295 -21.44 -6.09 -20.56
N GLU A 296 -20.46 -5.42 -19.95
CA GLU A 296 -19.43 -4.67 -20.70
C GLU A 296 -18.55 -5.57 -21.58
N ALA A 297 -18.46 -6.86 -21.27
CA ALA A 297 -17.72 -7.84 -22.06
C ALA A 297 -18.50 -8.41 -23.26
N GLU A 298 -19.69 -7.89 -23.55
CA GLU A 298 -20.45 -8.29 -24.74
C GLU A 298 -19.71 -7.90 -26.03
N PRO A 299 -19.60 -8.78 -27.04
CA PRO A 299 -18.80 -8.53 -28.25
C PRO A 299 -19.13 -7.22 -28.96
N ALA A 300 -20.41 -6.82 -28.98
CA ALA A 300 -20.86 -5.58 -29.60
C ALA A 300 -20.29 -4.31 -28.92
N GLN A 301 -20.06 -4.37 -27.60
CA GLN A 301 -19.48 -3.27 -26.84
C GLN A 301 -17.96 -3.24 -26.98
N LEU A 302 -17.32 -4.41 -26.93
CA LEU A 302 -15.86 -4.55 -27.08
C LEU A 302 -15.34 -4.13 -28.45
N ALA A 303 -16.07 -4.43 -29.53
CA ALA A 303 -15.64 -4.15 -30.89
C ALA A 303 -15.37 -2.66 -31.17
N ARG A 304 -15.88 -1.76 -30.32
CA ARG A 304 -15.71 -0.30 -30.43
C ARG A 304 -14.54 0.25 -29.62
N GLN A 305 -13.89 -0.59 -28.81
CA GLN A 305 -12.86 -0.17 -27.86
C GLN A 305 -11.44 -0.49 -28.36
N PRO A 306 -10.42 0.29 -27.97
CA PRO A 306 -9.01 -0.10 -28.14
C PRO A 306 -8.66 -1.42 -27.44
N ALA A 307 -7.64 -2.13 -27.91
CA ALA A 307 -7.28 -3.46 -27.41
C ALA A 307 -7.05 -3.52 -25.88
N ALA A 308 -6.38 -2.53 -25.29
CA ALA A 308 -6.16 -2.48 -23.84
C ALA A 308 -7.48 -2.34 -23.06
N GLN A 309 -8.43 -1.54 -23.57
CA GLN A 309 -9.75 -1.38 -22.96
C GLN A 309 -10.58 -2.65 -23.11
N GLN A 310 -10.51 -3.33 -24.26
CA GLN A 310 -11.15 -4.63 -24.45
C GLN A 310 -10.64 -5.65 -23.43
N ALA A 311 -9.32 -5.73 -23.23
CA ALA A 311 -8.72 -6.63 -22.25
C ALA A 311 -9.13 -6.26 -20.82
N GLY A 312 -9.20 -4.96 -20.49
CA GLY A 312 -9.72 -4.47 -19.21
C GLY A 312 -11.19 -4.84 -18.97
N ALA A 313 -12.06 -4.67 -19.97
CA ALA A 313 -13.48 -5.04 -19.87
C ALA A 313 -13.67 -6.55 -19.70
N LEU A 314 -12.92 -7.36 -20.45
CA LEU A 314 -12.90 -8.82 -20.28
C LEU A 314 -12.40 -9.22 -18.89
N TYR A 315 -11.38 -8.54 -18.36
CA TYR A 315 -10.87 -8.76 -17.00
C TYR A 315 -11.94 -8.43 -15.96
N ALA A 316 -12.56 -7.25 -16.04
CA ALA A 316 -13.61 -6.80 -15.13
C ALA A 316 -14.78 -7.79 -15.12
N ALA A 317 -15.28 -8.19 -16.29
CA ALA A 317 -16.36 -9.15 -16.43
C ALA A 317 -16.01 -10.53 -15.86
N THR A 318 -14.78 -11.01 -16.10
CA THR A 318 -14.33 -12.31 -15.57
C THR A 318 -14.29 -12.29 -14.03
N LEU A 319 -13.72 -11.23 -13.43
CA LEU A 319 -13.69 -11.07 -11.98
C LEU A 319 -15.10 -10.89 -11.41
N ALA A 320 -15.94 -10.07 -12.06
CA ALA A 320 -17.30 -9.80 -11.61
C ALA A 320 -18.19 -11.05 -11.65
N ALA A 321 -18.12 -11.85 -12.72
CA ALA A 321 -18.81 -13.13 -12.82
C ALA A 321 -18.37 -14.10 -11.71
N SER A 322 -17.08 -14.13 -11.37
CA SER A 322 -16.56 -14.92 -10.24
C SER A 322 -17.14 -14.46 -8.90
N ARG A 323 -17.22 -13.13 -8.67
CA ARG A 323 -17.82 -12.55 -7.46
C ARG A 323 -19.32 -12.84 -7.35
N LEU A 324 -20.02 -12.95 -8.48
CA LEU A 324 -21.42 -13.40 -8.56
C LEU A 324 -21.57 -14.93 -8.39
N ARG A 325 -20.48 -15.68 -8.24
CA ARG A 325 -20.42 -17.16 -8.26
C ARG A 325 -20.93 -17.79 -9.56
N SER A 326 -20.99 -17.01 -10.65
CA SER A 326 -21.30 -17.49 -12.00
C SER A 326 -20.04 -18.06 -12.66
N PHE A 327 -19.48 -19.12 -12.08
CA PHE A 327 -18.14 -19.62 -12.45
C PHE A 327 -18.03 -20.11 -13.89
N ASP A 328 -19.08 -20.68 -14.48
CA ASP A 328 -19.07 -21.08 -15.89
C ASP A 328 -18.96 -19.87 -16.82
N GLN A 329 -19.63 -18.76 -16.48
CA GLN A 329 -19.49 -17.50 -17.20
C GLN A 329 -18.11 -16.89 -17.00
N ALA A 330 -17.59 -16.90 -15.76
CA ALA A 330 -16.25 -16.42 -15.45
C ALA A 330 -15.18 -17.17 -16.25
N GLU A 331 -15.26 -18.50 -16.35
CA GLU A 331 -14.34 -19.31 -17.16
C GLU A 331 -14.51 -19.03 -18.66
N ALA A 332 -15.74 -18.86 -19.15
CA ALA A 332 -16.00 -18.55 -20.56
C ALA A 332 -15.41 -17.19 -20.98
N VAL A 333 -15.63 -16.14 -20.19
CA VAL A 333 -15.04 -14.82 -20.43
C VAL A 333 -13.53 -14.84 -20.20
N GLY A 334 -13.05 -15.58 -19.20
CA GLY A 334 -11.63 -15.75 -18.90
C GLY A 334 -10.83 -16.39 -20.04
N ARG A 335 -11.43 -17.32 -20.80
CA ARG A 335 -10.81 -17.85 -22.03
C ARG A 335 -10.65 -16.78 -23.11
N ARG A 336 -11.66 -15.91 -23.30
CA ARG A 336 -11.59 -14.78 -24.23
C ARG A 336 -10.52 -13.77 -23.80
N LEU A 337 -10.43 -13.49 -22.49
CA LEU A 337 -9.38 -12.65 -21.92
C LEU A 337 -7.98 -13.24 -22.18
N ARG A 338 -7.80 -14.55 -21.97
CA ARG A 338 -6.53 -15.24 -22.25
C ARG A 338 -6.12 -15.10 -23.72
N SER A 339 -7.07 -15.20 -24.64
CA SER A 339 -6.80 -14.94 -26.07
C SER A 339 -6.47 -13.47 -26.36
N ALA A 340 -7.13 -12.53 -25.67
CA ALA A 340 -6.90 -11.10 -25.85
C ALA A 340 -5.57 -10.59 -25.26
N ALA A 341 -5.00 -11.30 -24.27
CA ALA A 341 -3.73 -10.93 -23.64
C ALA A 341 -2.54 -10.89 -24.60
N GLY A 342 -2.59 -11.67 -25.70
CA GLY A 342 -1.52 -11.74 -26.68
C GLY A 342 -0.20 -12.21 -26.09
N ALA A 343 0.91 -11.62 -26.55
CA ALA A 343 2.28 -11.96 -26.14
C ALA A 343 2.86 -11.03 -25.05
N ASP A 344 2.09 -10.06 -24.55
CA ASP A 344 2.54 -9.14 -23.50
C ASP A 344 2.68 -9.90 -22.18
N ALA A 345 3.90 -9.99 -21.66
CA ALA A 345 4.22 -10.76 -20.46
C ALA A 345 3.55 -10.21 -19.19
N LEU A 346 3.40 -8.89 -19.08
CA LEU A 346 2.77 -8.25 -17.92
C LEU A 346 1.26 -8.50 -17.94
N VAL A 347 0.61 -8.32 -19.10
CA VAL A 347 -0.80 -8.64 -19.29
C VAL A 347 -1.05 -10.13 -19.03
N ALA A 348 -0.25 -11.01 -19.64
CA ALA A 348 -0.37 -12.45 -19.46
C ALA A 348 -0.20 -12.87 -17.99
N ARG A 349 0.69 -12.21 -17.23
CA ARG A 349 0.81 -12.43 -15.78
C ARG A 349 -0.47 -12.06 -15.04
N GLN A 350 -1.05 -10.88 -15.28
CA GLN A 350 -2.29 -10.48 -14.63
C GLN A 350 -3.47 -11.42 -14.95
N VAL A 351 -3.51 -11.93 -16.18
CA VAL A 351 -4.51 -12.93 -16.59
C VAL A 351 -4.30 -14.27 -15.88
N ARG A 352 -3.06 -14.76 -15.76
CA ARG A 352 -2.75 -15.99 -14.98
C ARG A 352 -3.18 -15.87 -13.52
N LEU A 353 -2.89 -14.73 -12.88
CA LEU A 353 -3.30 -14.46 -11.49
C LEU A 353 -4.83 -14.52 -11.33
N LEU A 354 -5.58 -13.84 -12.21
CA LEU A 354 -7.04 -13.84 -12.16
C LEU A 354 -7.63 -15.25 -12.37
N LEU A 355 -7.11 -16.00 -13.34
CA LEU A 355 -7.61 -17.35 -13.62
C LEU A 355 -7.30 -18.32 -12.47
N ALA A 356 -6.13 -18.21 -11.84
CA ALA A 356 -5.82 -18.95 -10.62
C ALA A 356 -6.74 -18.59 -9.44
N GLU A 357 -7.05 -17.30 -9.25
CA GLU A 357 -8.02 -16.84 -8.24
C GLU A 357 -9.41 -17.47 -8.48
N ILE A 358 -9.86 -17.53 -9.73
CA ILE A 358 -11.15 -18.13 -10.11
C ILE A 358 -11.14 -19.65 -9.91
N ALA A 359 -10.05 -20.32 -10.30
CA ALA A 359 -9.88 -21.75 -10.10
C ALA A 359 -9.95 -22.10 -8.60
N LEU A 360 -9.29 -21.33 -7.73
CA LEU A 360 -9.38 -21.47 -6.27
C LEU A 360 -10.81 -21.26 -5.76
N ALA A 361 -11.48 -20.19 -6.20
CA ALA A 361 -12.87 -19.90 -5.80
C ALA A 361 -13.86 -21.01 -6.19
N ARG A 362 -13.57 -21.75 -7.26
CA ARG A 362 -14.35 -22.92 -7.70
C ARG A 362 -13.91 -24.25 -7.05
N GLY A 363 -12.89 -24.22 -6.18
CA GLY A 363 -12.33 -25.43 -5.56
C GLY A 363 -11.41 -26.26 -6.47
N LYS A 364 -10.95 -25.71 -7.60
CA LYS A 364 -10.02 -26.35 -8.54
C LYS A 364 -8.56 -25.97 -8.22
N ALA A 365 -8.09 -26.31 -7.02
CA ALA A 365 -6.76 -25.90 -6.54
C ALA A 365 -5.59 -26.38 -7.42
N ALA A 366 -5.65 -27.60 -7.96
CA ALA A 366 -4.64 -28.10 -8.89
C ALA A 366 -4.56 -27.26 -10.18
N LEU A 367 -5.70 -26.83 -10.71
CA LEU A 367 -5.75 -25.94 -11.89
C LEU A 367 -5.14 -24.57 -11.56
N ALA A 368 -5.37 -24.05 -10.36
CA ALA A 368 -4.78 -22.78 -9.95
C ALA A 368 -3.24 -22.82 -9.98
N LEU A 369 -2.62 -23.91 -9.51
CA LEU A 369 -1.16 -24.09 -9.62
C LEU A 369 -0.68 -24.18 -11.08
N VAL A 370 -1.45 -24.85 -11.94
CA VAL A 370 -1.14 -24.93 -13.39
C VAL A 370 -1.22 -23.54 -14.03
N ASP A 371 -2.27 -22.77 -13.74
CA ASP A 371 -2.46 -21.42 -14.28
C ASP A 371 -1.40 -20.43 -13.77
N LEU A 372 -0.99 -20.53 -12.50
CA LEU A 372 0.13 -19.75 -11.97
C LEU A 372 1.46 -20.11 -12.64
N GLY A 373 1.63 -21.36 -13.06
CA GLY A 373 2.88 -21.86 -13.62
C GLY A 373 3.98 -22.06 -12.56
N PRO A 374 5.22 -22.35 -12.99
CA PRO A 374 6.34 -22.62 -12.09
C PRO A 374 6.60 -21.45 -11.14
N GLN A 375 6.72 -21.75 -9.84
CA GLN A 375 7.00 -20.76 -8.80
C GLN A 375 8.51 -20.63 -8.59
N GLY A 376 9.06 -19.45 -8.88
CA GLY A 376 10.47 -19.14 -8.68
C GLY A 376 10.76 -18.40 -7.36
N PRO A 377 12.05 -18.19 -7.03
CA PRO A 377 12.45 -17.45 -5.83
C PRO A 377 12.01 -15.97 -5.86
N ASN A 378 11.92 -15.37 -7.05
CA ASN A 378 11.53 -13.96 -7.24
C ASN A 378 10.02 -13.81 -7.50
N ARG A 379 9.19 -14.71 -6.96
CA ARG A 379 7.74 -14.60 -7.08
C ARG A 379 7.22 -13.38 -6.33
N SER A 380 6.17 -12.80 -6.88
CA SER A 380 5.43 -11.69 -6.28
C SER A 380 4.56 -12.15 -5.09
N ARG A 381 4.02 -11.17 -4.35
CA ARG A 381 3.13 -11.44 -3.22
C ARG A 381 1.85 -12.16 -3.65
N ALA A 382 1.24 -11.72 -4.77
CA ALA A 382 0.04 -12.34 -5.30
C ALA A 382 0.28 -13.80 -5.73
N GLU A 383 1.41 -14.09 -6.38
CA GLU A 383 1.79 -15.45 -6.77
C GLU A 383 2.00 -16.35 -5.56
N LEU A 384 2.75 -15.86 -4.55
CA LEU A 384 2.94 -16.55 -3.28
C LEU A 384 1.59 -16.93 -2.64
N PHE A 385 0.68 -15.97 -2.51
CA PHE A 385 -0.57 -16.21 -1.79
C PHE A 385 -1.54 -17.11 -2.54
N LEU A 386 -1.63 -17.01 -3.86
CA LEU A 386 -2.45 -17.93 -4.66
C LEU A 386 -1.85 -19.35 -4.63
N ALA A 387 -0.52 -19.47 -4.71
CA ALA A 387 0.15 -20.77 -4.61
C ALA A 387 -0.04 -21.42 -3.23
N VAL A 388 0.11 -20.66 -2.14
CA VAL A 388 -0.14 -21.10 -0.76
C VAL A 388 -1.58 -21.56 -0.58
N GLN A 389 -2.56 -20.78 -1.06
CA GLN A 389 -3.97 -21.17 -0.99
C GLN A 389 -4.24 -22.49 -1.71
N ALA A 390 -3.66 -22.66 -2.90
CA ALA A 390 -3.79 -23.91 -3.65
C ALA A 390 -3.11 -25.08 -2.95
N GLN A 391 -1.91 -24.88 -2.41
CA GLN A 391 -1.19 -25.90 -1.65
C GLN A 391 -1.97 -26.35 -0.41
N LEU A 392 -2.52 -25.41 0.37
CA LEU A 392 -3.35 -25.74 1.53
C LEU A 392 -4.62 -26.50 1.14
N ALA A 393 -5.28 -26.09 0.07
CA ALA A 393 -6.47 -26.80 -0.45
C ALA A 393 -6.15 -28.22 -0.94
N LEU A 394 -4.89 -28.51 -1.29
CA LEU A 394 -4.40 -29.84 -1.67
C LEU A 394 -3.79 -30.62 -0.50
N GLY A 395 -3.78 -30.06 0.72
CA GLY A 395 -3.18 -30.70 1.90
C GLY A 395 -1.65 -30.57 1.99
N HIS A 396 -1.02 -29.72 1.17
CA HIS A 396 0.43 -29.51 1.14
C HIS A 396 0.87 -28.37 2.09
N ALA A 397 0.53 -28.47 3.37
CA ALA A 397 0.76 -27.40 4.35
C ALA A 397 2.25 -27.13 4.65
N ASP A 398 3.13 -28.13 4.49
CA ASP A 398 4.57 -27.99 4.71
C ASP A 398 5.23 -27.04 3.71
N GLY A 399 4.97 -27.25 2.41
CA GLY A 399 5.50 -26.37 1.36
C GLY A 399 4.95 -24.94 1.45
N ALA A 400 3.69 -24.79 1.86
CA ALA A 400 3.06 -23.50 2.11
C ALA A 400 3.72 -22.77 3.28
N SER A 401 3.93 -23.46 4.41
CA SER A 401 4.57 -22.91 5.60
C SER A 401 6.01 -22.48 5.31
N GLN A 402 6.81 -23.31 4.65
CA GLN A 402 8.19 -22.98 4.30
C GLN A 402 8.26 -21.72 3.44
N SER A 403 7.41 -21.65 2.41
CA SER A 403 7.28 -20.50 1.52
C SER A 403 6.99 -19.19 2.26
N LEU A 404 6.07 -19.24 3.22
CA LEU A 404 5.64 -18.08 4.00
C LEU A 404 6.68 -17.69 5.06
N GLN A 405 7.34 -18.65 5.69
CA GLN A 405 8.43 -18.39 6.65
C GLN A 405 9.57 -17.63 6.00
N THR A 406 9.96 -17.99 4.77
CA THR A 406 10.95 -17.21 4.00
C THR A 406 10.43 -15.80 3.73
N TRP A 407 9.17 -15.66 3.28
CA TRP A 407 8.61 -14.34 2.97
C TRP A 407 8.55 -13.39 4.17
N VAL A 408 8.04 -13.87 5.32
CA VAL A 408 7.87 -13.02 6.52
C VAL A 408 9.17 -12.71 7.24
N ALA A 409 10.26 -13.44 6.95
CA ALA A 409 11.60 -13.06 7.39
C ALA A 409 12.04 -11.74 6.74
N ASP A 410 11.77 -11.58 5.44
CA ASP A 410 12.10 -10.37 4.69
C ASP A 410 11.00 -9.29 4.78
N ASN A 411 9.75 -9.71 5.01
CA ASN A 411 8.56 -8.85 5.04
C ASN A 411 7.76 -9.00 6.34
N PRO A 412 8.35 -8.71 7.52
CA PRO A 412 7.71 -8.96 8.82
C PRO A 412 6.45 -8.12 9.07
N ALA A 413 6.24 -7.05 8.31
CA ALA A 413 5.05 -6.20 8.39
C ALA A 413 3.92 -6.63 7.44
N ASP A 414 4.03 -7.77 6.74
CA ASP A 414 2.99 -8.29 5.86
C ASP A 414 1.97 -9.12 6.66
N ALA A 415 0.90 -8.47 7.10
CA ALA A 415 -0.15 -9.08 7.91
C ALA A 415 -0.84 -10.28 7.21
N GLN A 416 -1.07 -10.22 5.89
CA GLN A 416 -1.72 -11.30 5.16
C GLN A 416 -0.80 -12.52 5.02
N ALA A 417 0.51 -12.33 4.87
CA ALA A 417 1.47 -13.43 4.88
C ALA A 417 1.49 -14.14 6.24
N TRP A 418 1.50 -13.39 7.35
CA TRP A 418 1.37 -13.96 8.70
C TRP A 418 0.05 -14.70 8.88
N GLN A 419 -1.06 -14.17 8.34
CA GLN A 419 -2.36 -14.82 8.40
C GLN A 419 -2.36 -16.16 7.66
N TRP A 420 -1.74 -16.23 6.48
CA TRP A 420 -1.57 -17.48 5.75
C TRP A 420 -0.62 -18.45 6.46
N LEU A 421 0.39 -17.94 7.16
CA LEU A 421 1.31 -18.78 7.92
C LEU A 421 0.61 -19.38 9.14
N ALA A 422 -0.25 -18.61 9.82
CA ALA A 422 -1.08 -19.10 10.90
C ALA A 422 -1.98 -20.26 10.44
N ARG A 423 -2.62 -20.12 9.26
CA ARG A 423 -3.46 -21.17 8.65
C ARG A 423 -2.65 -22.41 8.27
N SER A 424 -1.46 -22.21 7.70
CA SER A 424 -0.57 -23.31 7.34
C SER A 424 -0.10 -24.08 8.57
N ALA A 425 0.30 -23.38 9.64
CA ALA A 425 0.68 -23.98 10.90
C ALA A 425 -0.49 -24.73 11.57
N ALA A 426 -1.71 -24.18 11.53
CA ALA A 426 -2.90 -24.87 12.02
C ALA A 426 -3.18 -26.17 11.25
N ALA A 427 -3.03 -26.16 9.92
CA ALA A 427 -3.18 -27.34 9.08
C ALA A 427 -2.13 -28.44 9.38
N GLN A 428 -0.96 -28.05 9.91
CA GLN A 428 0.08 -28.97 10.39
C GLN A 428 -0.16 -29.47 11.83
N GLY A 429 -1.20 -28.98 12.52
CA GLY A 429 -1.40 -29.24 13.94
C GLY A 429 -0.44 -28.49 14.87
N ARG A 430 0.28 -27.48 14.36
CA ARG A 430 1.22 -26.65 15.13
C ARG A 430 0.49 -25.46 15.77
N THR A 431 -0.33 -25.73 16.78
CA THR A 431 -1.24 -24.73 17.37
C THR A 431 -0.53 -23.51 17.98
N VAL A 432 0.55 -23.71 18.75
CA VAL A 432 1.30 -22.60 19.36
C VAL A 432 1.89 -21.67 18.28
N ALA A 433 2.51 -22.25 17.23
CA ALA A 433 3.05 -21.49 16.10
C ALA A 433 1.95 -20.76 15.32
N SER A 434 0.76 -21.36 15.20
CA SER A 434 -0.41 -20.73 14.57
C SER A 434 -0.85 -19.49 15.36
N ILE A 435 -1.06 -19.61 16.67
CA ILE A 435 -1.45 -18.48 17.53
C ILE A 435 -0.36 -17.40 17.56
N ARG A 436 0.92 -17.78 17.55
CA ARG A 436 2.03 -16.82 17.43
C ARG A 436 1.93 -16.04 16.11
N ALA A 437 1.70 -16.72 14.99
CA ALA A 437 1.54 -16.05 13.70
C ALA A 437 0.32 -15.12 13.69
N GLU A 438 -0.80 -15.50 14.34
CA GLU A 438 -1.94 -14.60 14.55
C GLU A 438 -1.57 -13.35 15.37
N ALA A 439 -0.68 -13.48 16.36
CA ALA A 439 -0.18 -12.32 17.09
C ALA A 439 0.61 -11.38 16.16
N GLU A 440 1.47 -11.92 15.29
CA GLU A 440 2.23 -11.11 14.33
C GLU A 440 1.33 -10.39 13.31
N VAL A 441 0.17 -10.96 12.93
CA VAL A 441 -0.87 -10.24 12.15
C VAL A 441 -1.27 -8.95 12.87
N ASN A 442 -1.57 -9.05 14.16
CA ASN A 442 -1.99 -7.90 14.98
C ASN A 442 -0.86 -6.90 15.16
N ILE A 443 0.40 -7.36 15.30
CA ILE A 443 1.58 -6.50 15.38
C ILE A 443 1.78 -5.72 14.09
N ALA A 444 1.67 -6.38 12.94
CA ALA A 444 1.78 -5.76 11.61
C ALA A 444 0.68 -4.69 11.38
N GLN A 445 -0.48 -4.82 12.02
CA GLN A 445 -1.58 -3.87 12.00
C GLN A 445 -1.58 -2.89 13.19
N LEU A 446 -0.50 -2.89 13.99
CA LEU A 446 -0.31 -2.02 15.15
C LEU A 446 -1.31 -2.25 16.29
N ASP A 447 -2.05 -3.36 16.31
CA ASP A 447 -2.94 -3.75 17.41
C ASP A 447 -2.19 -4.55 18.48
N TYR A 448 -1.32 -3.87 19.22
CA TYR A 448 -0.48 -4.49 20.25
C TYR A 448 -1.27 -5.12 21.40
N ALA A 449 -2.46 -4.62 21.70
CA ALA A 449 -3.33 -5.21 22.73
C ALA A 449 -3.85 -6.58 22.29
N ALA A 450 -4.37 -6.68 21.06
CA ALA A 450 -4.81 -7.96 20.49
C ALA A 450 -3.64 -8.93 20.30
N ALA A 451 -2.47 -8.43 19.87
CA ALA A 451 -1.26 -9.23 19.75
C ALA A 451 -0.82 -9.84 21.09
N LEU A 452 -0.79 -9.04 22.17
CA LEU A 452 -0.41 -9.52 23.49
C LEU A 452 -1.39 -10.57 24.01
N ALA A 453 -2.69 -10.41 23.76
CA ALA A 453 -3.70 -11.40 24.13
C ALA A 453 -3.46 -12.75 23.43
N ARG A 454 -3.12 -12.73 22.13
CA ARG A 454 -2.76 -13.95 21.38
C ARG A 454 -1.49 -14.60 21.92
N LEU A 455 -0.44 -13.81 22.20
CA LEU A 455 0.81 -14.33 22.75
C LEU A 455 0.60 -14.97 24.13
N LYS A 456 -0.19 -14.34 25.01
CA LYS A 456 -0.53 -14.93 26.32
C LYS A 456 -1.28 -16.26 26.18
N ALA A 457 -2.23 -16.35 25.25
CA ALA A 457 -2.92 -17.61 24.96
C ALA A 457 -1.94 -18.69 24.47
N ALA A 458 -0.96 -18.32 23.64
CA ALA A 458 0.10 -19.23 23.20
C ALA A 458 1.01 -19.67 24.36
N GLN A 459 1.35 -18.78 25.31
CA GLN A 459 2.11 -19.12 26.51
C GLN A 459 1.37 -20.12 27.39
N ASP A 460 0.09 -19.88 27.65
CA ASP A 460 -0.74 -20.77 28.48
C ASP A 460 -0.86 -22.16 27.83
N MET A 461 -1.02 -22.21 26.51
CA MET A 461 -1.05 -23.47 25.77
C MET A 461 0.29 -24.21 25.83
N ALA A 462 1.41 -23.52 25.59
CA ALA A 462 2.74 -24.13 25.62
C ALA A 462 3.12 -24.67 27.01
N ARG A 463 2.60 -24.08 28.10
CA ARG A 463 2.77 -24.60 29.46
C ARG A 463 1.98 -25.87 29.72
N ASN A 464 0.81 -26.01 29.09
CA ASN A 464 -0.14 -27.08 29.37
C ASN A 464 -0.01 -28.30 28.43
N ASP A 465 0.60 -28.18 27.25
CA ASP A 465 0.88 -29.30 26.33
C ASP A 465 2.36 -29.35 25.91
N PRO A 466 3.27 -29.85 26.78
CA PRO A 466 4.73 -29.80 26.58
C PRO A 466 5.26 -30.87 25.59
N LYS A 467 4.49 -31.29 24.58
CA LYS A 467 4.99 -32.26 23.58
C LYS A 467 6.32 -31.81 22.98
N ALA A 468 7.29 -32.73 22.97
CA ALA A 468 8.68 -32.48 22.60
C ALA A 468 8.80 -31.99 21.15
N GLY A 469 8.95 -30.68 20.99
CA GLY A 469 9.02 -29.99 19.69
C GLY A 469 8.73 -28.49 19.80
N ASP A 470 7.98 -28.06 20.82
CA ASP A 470 7.51 -26.68 20.99
C ASP A 470 8.36 -25.79 21.91
N HIS A 471 9.49 -26.26 22.48
CA HIS A 471 10.32 -25.42 23.35
C HIS A 471 10.91 -24.18 22.64
N PHE A 472 11.25 -24.32 21.36
CA PHE A 472 11.71 -23.19 20.55
C PHE A 472 10.59 -22.18 20.32
N GLU A 473 9.39 -22.63 19.93
CA GLU A 473 8.24 -21.75 19.74
C GLU A 473 7.82 -21.06 21.05
N ALA A 474 7.81 -21.79 22.17
CA ALA A 474 7.53 -21.22 23.49
C ALA A 474 8.51 -20.09 23.86
N SER A 475 9.81 -20.28 23.61
CA SER A 475 10.83 -19.25 23.84
C SER A 475 10.64 -18.01 22.96
N ILE A 476 10.26 -18.21 21.69
CA ILE A 476 9.94 -17.12 20.76
C ILE A 476 8.70 -16.37 21.27
N VAL A 477 7.64 -17.08 21.65
CA VAL A 477 6.40 -16.51 22.18
C VAL A 477 6.69 -15.67 23.43
N ASP A 478 7.47 -16.18 24.39
CA ASP A 478 7.85 -15.45 25.61
C ASP A 478 8.61 -14.16 25.29
N THR A 479 9.56 -14.23 24.34
CA THR A 479 10.35 -13.08 23.92
C THR A 479 9.48 -12.03 23.22
N ARG A 480 8.61 -12.46 22.30
CA ARG A 480 7.68 -11.57 21.61
C ARG A 480 6.66 -10.96 22.57
N ALA A 481 6.14 -11.71 23.54
CA ALA A 481 5.21 -11.19 24.55
C ALA A 481 5.82 -10.01 25.31
N ARG A 482 7.08 -10.13 25.76
CA ARG A 482 7.80 -9.02 26.43
C ARG A 482 7.99 -7.81 25.52
N GLN A 483 8.33 -8.03 24.25
CA GLN A 483 8.51 -6.95 23.27
C GLN A 483 7.18 -6.22 22.99
N VAL A 484 6.09 -6.97 22.79
CA VAL A 484 4.77 -6.38 22.56
C VAL A 484 4.24 -5.67 23.81
N GLU A 485 4.52 -6.17 25.00
CA GLU A 485 4.18 -5.50 26.25
C GLU A 485 4.91 -4.16 26.41
N GLN A 486 6.18 -4.08 25.96
CA GLN A 486 6.89 -2.81 25.88
C GLN A 486 6.22 -1.83 24.90
N LEU A 487 5.94 -2.27 23.66
CA LEU A 487 5.25 -1.45 22.66
C LEU A 487 3.89 -0.95 23.15
N LEU A 488 3.13 -1.81 23.84
CA LEU A 488 1.83 -1.44 24.40
C LEU A 488 1.97 -0.41 25.52
N ARG A 489 3.01 -0.51 26.37
CA ARG A 489 3.29 0.49 27.41
C ARG A 489 3.70 1.83 26.82
N GLU A 490 4.59 1.83 25.83
CA GLU A 490 4.98 3.04 25.09
C GLU A 490 3.74 3.72 24.52
N GLN A 491 2.88 2.96 23.86
CA GLN A 491 1.63 3.48 23.30
C GLN A 491 0.63 3.99 24.36
N ALA A 492 0.61 3.42 25.56
CA ALA A 492 -0.28 3.85 26.64
C ALA A 492 0.20 5.15 27.29
N LEU A 493 1.51 5.38 27.36
CA LEU A 493 2.11 6.64 27.84
C LEU A 493 1.89 7.81 26.86
N GLU A 494 1.44 7.50 25.65
CA GLU A 494 1.09 8.45 24.59
C GLU A 494 -0.42 8.75 24.52
N ARG A 495 -1.21 8.40 25.53
CA ARG A 495 -2.60 8.85 25.69
C ARG A 495 -2.67 9.95 26.73
#